data_AF-A0AA34RD77-F1
#
_entry.id   AF-A0AA34RD77-F1
#
_cell.length_a   1.000
_cell.length_b   1.000
_cell.length_c   1.000
_cell.angle_alpha   90.00
_cell.angle_beta   90.00
_cell.angle_gamma   90.00
#
_symmetry.space_group_name_H-M   'P 1'
#
loop_
_entity.id
_entity.type
_entity.pdbx_description
1 polymer ?
#
loop_
_entity_poly.entity_id
_entity_poly.type
_entity_poly.pdbx_seq_one_letter_code
_entity_poly.pdbx_strand_id
1 'polypeptide(L)'
;MTTSPSSVYSSSYEGNSHSIEEVSSRKHVTPGIPTVPESEYEGLPLEEIPSDFPPPPSSTYIPPCKTDTSPCYTRFATSKITFLALGVLGLLLVAVAFLGVLLCFLPSSIVIPIFATGAVLIVLSLCFSLYAVTKGIDSRVSRETVVLKLENAFLDGQNNELLAKYNELIDEYNELVEDQENLKKEYDTLHENYSAFYQCYVDLQNELEQQEWDRKETEAQLADNQQDLEAKEAELQQKLVELQNAQTSLQNEIHTQQQLKNELANLESSSKALENQIQQLEQLRSSLEEEQKKKEELQKQLDQSTQQQQQQLEQLRSSLEEEQKKKEELQKQFFNLETMKQQLEQQIQQLESESSALQSHKNQLDSEKQQLQSTLSSSQLSLASSGSNVTEKIRTVLSKTEGSGDPSKSKKKSLLAKLSGTLGKKKTKLSKSSQGPSQELEEDDEEW
;
A
#
# COMPACT_ATOMS: atom_id res chain seq x y z
N MET A 1 20.85 10.30 34.98
CA MET A 1 19.57 10.19 35.72
C MET A 1 18.88 8.92 35.24
N THR A 2 18.30 8.16 36.15
CA THR A 2 17.74 6.81 35.91
C THR A 2 16.24 6.86 35.61
N THR A 3 15.76 6.07 34.65
CA THR A 3 14.47 5.34 34.73
C THR A 3 14.33 4.36 33.56
N SER A 4 13.90 3.14 33.86
CA SER A 4 13.44 2.11 32.89
C SER A 4 11.92 2.25 32.65
N PRO A 5 11.35 1.58 31.64
CA PRO A 5 10.71 0.27 31.88
C PRO A 5 11.04 -0.78 30.78
N SER A 6 11.21 -2.07 31.12
CA SER A 6 10.17 -3.14 31.10
C SER A 6 9.33 -3.17 29.80
N SER A 7 9.51 -4.08 28.84
CA SER A 7 9.37 -5.56 28.84
C SER A 7 7.95 -6.07 29.15
N VAL A 8 7.27 -6.66 28.14
CA VAL A 8 6.68 -8.03 28.08
C VAL A 8 6.44 -8.41 26.59
N TYR A 9 6.36 -9.71 26.31
CA TYR A 9 5.86 -10.41 25.10
C TYR A 9 6.85 -10.74 23.97
N SER A 10 7.21 -12.03 23.94
CA SER A 10 7.58 -12.80 22.75
C SER A 10 7.11 -14.22 22.97
N SER A 11 6.24 -14.73 22.09
CA SER A 11 5.77 -16.11 22.05
C SER A 11 5.81 -16.55 20.60
N SER A 12 6.56 -17.61 20.30
CA SER A 12 6.88 -18.01 18.93
C SER A 12 5.85 -18.98 18.34
N TYR A 13 5.80 -18.99 17.01
CA TYR A 13 5.09 -19.95 16.17
C TYR A 13 5.65 -21.37 16.24
N GLU A 14 4.76 -22.37 16.18
CA GLU A 14 4.84 -23.66 15.47
C GLU A 14 3.49 -24.39 15.70
N GLY A 15 2.89 -25.17 14.79
CA GLY A 15 3.26 -25.51 13.41
C GLY A 15 2.09 -26.14 12.63
N ASN A 16 2.31 -26.31 11.32
CA ASN A 16 1.38 -26.74 10.27
C ASN A 16 0.82 -28.19 10.39
N SER A 17 -0.36 -28.48 9.83
CA SER A 17 -0.73 -29.81 9.30
C SER A 17 -1.94 -29.77 8.32
N HIS A 18 -1.81 -30.48 7.20
CA HIS A 18 -2.78 -30.58 6.10
C HIS A 18 -4.02 -31.44 6.41
N SER A 19 -5.10 -31.24 5.64
CA SER A 19 -5.63 -32.29 4.74
C SER A 19 -6.48 -31.68 3.61
N ILE A 20 -6.33 -32.24 2.40
CA ILE A 20 -7.12 -31.96 1.20
C ILE A 20 -7.95 -33.20 0.92
N GLU A 21 -9.24 -33.06 0.61
CA GLU A 21 -9.98 -34.12 -0.09
C GLU A 21 -11.08 -33.53 -0.99
N GLU A 22 -10.90 -33.67 -2.31
CA GLU A 22 -11.96 -33.47 -3.29
C GLU A 22 -12.77 -34.76 -3.45
N VAL A 23 -14.10 -34.73 -3.27
CA VAL A 23 -14.98 -35.69 -3.96
C VAL A 23 -16.27 -35.01 -4.42
N SER A 24 -16.47 -35.02 -5.74
CA SER A 24 -17.73 -34.64 -6.39
C SER A 24 -18.76 -35.78 -6.32
N SER A 25 -20.02 -35.51 -5.94
CA SER A 25 -21.24 -36.01 -6.64
C SER A 25 -22.58 -35.64 -6.00
N ARG A 26 -23.28 -34.67 -6.62
CA ARG A 26 -24.69 -34.74 -7.06
C ARG A 26 -25.61 -35.84 -6.46
N LYS A 27 -26.56 -35.49 -5.55
CA LYS A 27 -28.01 -35.80 -5.70
C LYS A 27 -28.95 -35.33 -4.56
N HIS A 28 -30.19 -35.07 -4.98
CA HIS A 28 -31.48 -35.01 -4.25
C HIS A 28 -31.70 -34.02 -3.09
N VAL A 29 -32.50 -33.00 -3.43
CA VAL A 29 -33.31 -32.18 -2.52
C VAL A 29 -34.39 -33.04 -1.85
N THR A 30 -34.52 -32.95 -0.53
CA THR A 30 -35.78 -33.15 0.21
C THR A 30 -35.65 -32.36 1.53
N PRO A 31 -36.42 -31.27 1.74
CA PRO A 31 -36.30 -30.49 2.98
C PRO A 31 -36.86 -31.27 4.17
N GLY A 32 -36.04 -31.43 5.22
CA GLY A 32 -36.49 -31.93 6.51
C GLY A 32 -37.25 -30.86 7.28
N ILE A 33 -38.14 -31.30 8.16
CA ILE A 33 -38.98 -30.48 9.05
C ILE A 33 -38.09 -29.68 10.02
N PRO A 34 -38.24 -28.34 10.14
CA PRO A 34 -37.61 -27.59 11.21
C PRO A 34 -38.30 -27.86 12.56
N THR A 35 -37.54 -28.32 13.55
CA THR A 35 -37.95 -28.30 14.95
C THR A 35 -37.96 -26.87 15.48
N VAL A 36 -39.11 -26.43 16.00
CA VAL A 36 -39.27 -25.15 16.70
C VAL A 36 -38.81 -25.31 18.17
N PRO A 37 -38.04 -24.37 18.75
CA PRO A 37 -37.70 -24.40 20.16
C PRO A 37 -38.85 -23.90 21.05
N GLU A 38 -39.03 -24.52 22.21
CA GLU A 38 -39.97 -24.07 23.24
C GLU A 38 -39.49 -22.79 23.92
N SER A 39 -40.35 -21.78 24.02
CA SER A 39 -40.32 -20.80 25.11
C SER A 39 -41.69 -20.14 25.32
N GLU A 40 -42.33 -20.51 26.42
CA GLU A 40 -43.14 -19.66 27.30
C GLU A 40 -44.14 -18.68 26.63
N TYR A 41 -45.43 -19.07 26.65
CA TYR A 41 -46.53 -18.11 26.67
C TYR A 41 -47.45 -18.42 27.86
N GLU A 42 -47.65 -17.42 28.73
CA GLU A 42 -48.54 -17.53 29.87
C GLU A 42 -50.00 -17.66 29.42
N GLY A 43 -50.75 -18.57 30.04
CA GLY A 43 -52.15 -18.83 29.68
C GLY A 43 -53.13 -17.99 30.49
N LEU A 44 -54.13 -17.42 29.79
CA LEU A 44 -55.44 -17.04 30.31
C LEU A 44 -56.51 -17.39 29.25
N PRO A 45 -57.80 -17.52 29.62
CA PRO A 45 -58.60 -18.65 29.16
C PRO A 45 -59.31 -18.47 27.81
N LEU A 46 -59.61 -19.60 27.19
CA LEU A 46 -60.63 -19.73 26.15
C LEU A 46 -62.01 -19.39 26.75
N GLU A 47 -62.63 -18.29 26.31
CA GLU A 47 -64.08 -18.13 26.41
C GLU A 47 -64.75 -18.98 25.31
N GLU A 48 -65.67 -19.84 25.73
CA GLU A 48 -66.48 -20.67 24.84
C GLU A 48 -67.47 -19.79 24.06
N ILE A 49 -67.43 -19.86 22.72
CA ILE A 49 -68.46 -19.23 21.88
C ILE A 49 -69.73 -20.09 21.92
N PRO A 50 -70.89 -19.57 22.36
CA PRO A 50 -72.13 -20.35 22.36
C PRO A 50 -72.60 -20.65 20.93
N SER A 51 -72.59 -21.93 20.56
CA SER A 51 -73.23 -22.42 19.34
C SER A 51 -74.72 -22.67 19.57
N ASP A 52 -75.53 -21.62 19.47
CA ASP A 52 -77.00 -21.73 19.43
C ASP A 52 -77.60 -20.75 18.41
N PHE A 53 -77.82 -21.23 17.18
CA PHE A 53 -78.73 -20.61 16.22
C PHE A 53 -79.59 -21.71 15.55
N PRO A 54 -80.94 -21.59 15.58
CA PRO A 54 -81.82 -22.62 15.04
C PRO A 54 -81.96 -22.54 13.50
N PRO A 55 -82.27 -23.66 12.82
CA PRO A 55 -82.56 -23.68 11.39
C PRO A 55 -83.91 -22.99 11.05
N PRO A 56 -84.12 -22.55 9.80
CA PRO A 56 -85.28 -21.73 9.43
C PRO A 56 -86.62 -22.52 9.46
N PRO A 57 -87.73 -21.88 9.86
CA PRO A 57 -89.04 -22.51 9.86
C PRO A 57 -89.60 -22.71 8.45
N SER A 58 -90.27 -23.84 8.23
CA SER A 58 -90.80 -24.26 6.92
C SER A 58 -92.21 -23.71 6.64
N SER A 59 -92.45 -23.46 5.35
CA SER A 59 -93.69 -22.97 4.74
C SER A 59 -95.03 -23.58 5.23
N THR A 60 -95.94 -22.68 5.63
CA THR A 60 -97.35 -22.57 5.20
C THR A 60 -98.22 -23.82 5.03
N TYR A 61 -99.23 -24.01 5.91
CA TYR A 61 -100.52 -24.61 5.52
C TYR A 61 -101.71 -24.26 6.45
N ILE A 62 -102.73 -23.58 5.91
CA ILE A 62 -104.09 -23.31 6.45
C ILE A 62 -104.97 -23.28 5.18
N PRO A 63 -106.16 -23.94 5.05
CA PRO A 63 -107.35 -23.83 5.91
C PRO A 63 -108.19 -25.17 5.94
N PRO A 64 -109.53 -25.22 6.18
CA PRO A 64 -110.47 -24.23 6.72
C PRO A 64 -111.36 -24.72 7.90
N CYS A 65 -111.98 -23.76 8.58
CA CYS A 65 -113.10 -23.98 9.51
C CYS A 65 -114.35 -24.50 8.78
N LYS A 66 -115.21 -25.24 9.51
CA LYS A 66 -116.62 -25.46 9.13
C LYS A 66 -117.54 -24.91 10.19
N THR A 67 -118.25 -23.85 9.85
CA THR A 67 -119.48 -23.41 10.51
C THR A 67 -120.65 -24.17 9.91
N ASP A 68 -121.53 -24.72 10.76
CA ASP A 68 -122.85 -25.20 10.34
C ASP A 68 -123.84 -24.98 11.50
N THR A 69 -124.60 -23.89 11.44
CA THR A 69 -125.69 -23.55 12.36
C THR A 69 -127.00 -23.51 11.60
N SER A 70 -127.86 -24.50 11.80
CA SER A 70 -129.21 -24.54 11.21
C SER A 70 -130.28 -24.75 12.30
N PRO A 71 -131.02 -23.68 12.68
CA PRO A 71 -132.18 -23.80 13.56
C PRO A 71 -133.48 -23.84 12.75
N CYS A 72 -134.38 -24.78 13.07
CA CYS A 72 -135.77 -24.75 12.60
C CYS A 72 -136.73 -25.15 13.72
N TYR A 73 -137.02 -24.18 14.59
CA TYR A 73 -138.20 -24.19 15.43
C TYR A 73 -139.43 -23.87 14.56
N THR A 74 -140.52 -24.65 14.68
CA THR A 74 -141.92 -24.17 14.85
C THR A 74 -142.87 -25.39 14.93
N ARG A 75 -143.71 -25.54 15.98
CA ARG A 75 -145.05 -24.91 16.21
C ARG A 75 -146.09 -25.50 15.23
N PHE A 76 -147.30 -25.96 15.59
CA PHE A 76 -148.26 -25.65 16.67
C PHE A 76 -149.01 -26.94 17.09
N ALA A 77 -149.51 -27.16 18.31
CA ALA A 77 -150.26 -26.28 19.21
C ALA A 77 -151.67 -25.86 18.70
N THR A 78 -152.30 -26.64 17.81
CA THR A 78 -153.69 -26.41 17.32
C THR A 78 -154.78 -27.20 18.07
N SER A 79 -154.41 -28.17 18.92
CA SER A 79 -155.32 -29.18 19.49
C SER A 79 -156.52 -28.62 20.31
N LYS A 80 -156.40 -27.47 20.98
CA LYS A 80 -157.45 -27.01 21.91
C LYS A 80 -158.70 -26.40 21.25
N ILE A 81 -158.58 -25.84 20.03
CA ILE A 81 -159.72 -25.19 19.35
C ILE A 81 -160.57 -26.21 18.60
N THR A 82 -159.94 -27.22 17.97
CA THR A 82 -160.64 -28.33 17.31
C THR A 82 -161.43 -29.18 18.30
N PHE A 83 -160.88 -29.47 19.49
CA PHE A 83 -161.60 -30.18 20.55
C PHE A 83 -162.84 -29.43 21.06
N LEU A 84 -162.78 -28.09 21.18
CA LEU A 84 -163.96 -27.30 21.58
C LEU A 84 -165.05 -27.33 20.52
N ALA A 85 -164.67 -27.17 19.23
CA ALA A 85 -165.61 -27.22 18.11
C ALA A 85 -166.28 -28.60 17.97
N LEU A 86 -165.51 -29.69 18.08
CA LEU A 86 -166.03 -31.06 18.09
C LEU A 86 -166.93 -31.34 19.30
N GLY A 87 -166.57 -30.84 20.48
CA GLY A 87 -167.38 -30.99 21.70
C GLY A 87 -168.76 -30.33 21.58
N VAL A 88 -168.82 -29.10 21.05
CA VAL A 88 -170.10 -28.40 20.82
C VAL A 88 -170.92 -29.10 19.73
N LEU A 89 -170.30 -29.56 18.63
CA LEU A 89 -170.99 -30.26 17.55
C LEU A 89 -171.59 -31.60 18.04
N GLY A 90 -170.86 -32.35 18.86
CA GLY A 90 -171.33 -33.60 19.46
C GLY A 90 -172.52 -33.39 20.40
N LEU A 91 -172.48 -32.36 21.25
CA LEU A 91 -173.59 -32.01 22.14
C LEU A 91 -174.85 -31.61 21.36
N LEU A 92 -174.68 -30.89 20.24
CA LEU A 92 -175.78 -30.47 19.36
C LEU A 92 -176.43 -31.67 18.66
N LEU A 93 -175.63 -32.64 18.19
CA LEU A 93 -176.14 -33.91 17.63
C LEU A 93 -176.93 -34.73 18.65
N VAL A 94 -176.46 -34.84 19.90
CA VAL A 94 -177.19 -35.54 20.98
C VAL A 94 -178.53 -34.85 21.27
N ALA A 95 -178.57 -33.51 21.32
CA ALA A 95 -179.81 -32.76 21.53
C ALA A 95 -180.82 -32.96 20.38
N VAL A 96 -180.35 -32.94 19.12
CA VAL A 96 -181.20 -33.18 17.94
C VAL A 96 -181.76 -34.61 17.93
N ALA A 97 -180.95 -35.61 18.30
CA ALA A 97 -181.41 -37.00 18.43
C ALA A 97 -182.49 -37.15 19.52
N PHE A 98 -182.33 -36.49 20.67
CA PHE A 98 -183.31 -36.53 21.76
C PHE A 98 -184.64 -35.87 21.38
N LEU A 99 -184.61 -34.73 20.67
CA LEU A 99 -185.84 -34.12 20.13
C LEU A 99 -186.52 -35.02 19.08
N GLY A 100 -185.75 -35.69 18.22
CA GLY A 100 -186.27 -36.60 17.21
C GLY A 100 -187.07 -37.77 17.81
N VAL A 101 -186.60 -38.34 18.93
CA VAL A 101 -187.30 -39.44 19.63
C VAL A 101 -188.56 -38.96 20.36
N LEU A 102 -188.53 -37.76 20.98
CA LEU A 102 -189.73 -37.20 21.64
C LEU A 102 -190.86 -36.86 20.67
N LEU A 103 -190.54 -36.55 19.41
CA LEU A 103 -191.51 -36.10 18.41
C LEU A 103 -192.38 -37.22 17.79
N CYS A 104 -192.07 -38.49 18.03
CA CYS A 104 -192.84 -39.62 17.48
C CYS A 104 -194.22 -39.87 18.12
N PHE A 105 -194.58 -39.16 19.21
CA PHE A 105 -195.82 -39.40 19.97
C PHE A 105 -196.86 -38.25 19.90
N LEU A 106 -196.66 -37.25 19.03
CA LEU A 106 -197.54 -36.07 18.96
C LEU A 106 -198.19 -35.88 17.57
N PRO A 107 -199.51 -35.57 17.50
CA PRO A 107 -200.22 -35.38 16.24
C PRO A 107 -199.75 -34.12 15.49
N SER A 108 -199.79 -34.19 14.16
CA SER A 108 -199.01 -33.37 13.23
C SER A 108 -199.30 -31.85 13.21
N SER A 109 -200.27 -31.34 13.96
CA SER A 109 -200.69 -29.93 13.93
C SER A 109 -199.87 -28.98 14.82
N ILE A 110 -198.96 -29.50 15.67
CA ILE A 110 -198.20 -28.69 16.66
C ILE A 110 -196.70 -28.59 16.35
N VAL A 111 -196.16 -29.48 15.51
CA VAL A 111 -194.69 -29.64 15.32
C VAL A 111 -194.03 -28.46 14.59
N ILE A 112 -194.73 -27.85 13.63
CA ILE A 112 -194.17 -26.83 12.71
C ILE A 112 -193.75 -25.52 13.43
N PRO A 113 -194.56 -24.86 14.29
CA PRO A 113 -194.17 -23.59 14.91
C PRO A 113 -193.01 -23.69 15.91
N ILE A 114 -192.83 -24.85 16.56
CA ILE A 114 -191.73 -25.09 17.52
C ILE A 114 -190.39 -25.19 16.78
N PHE A 115 -190.35 -25.84 15.62
CA PHE A 115 -189.14 -25.95 14.80
C PHE A 115 -188.67 -24.59 14.28
N ALA A 116 -189.60 -23.72 13.86
CA ALA A 116 -189.29 -22.38 13.38
C ALA A 116 -188.68 -21.48 14.48
N THR A 117 -189.21 -21.53 15.70
CA THR A 117 -188.67 -20.73 16.83
C THR A 117 -187.33 -21.27 17.34
N GLY A 118 -187.15 -22.60 17.40
CA GLY A 118 -185.87 -23.21 17.75
C GLY A 118 -184.74 -22.86 16.78
N ALA A 119 -185.02 -22.89 15.47
CA ALA A 119 -184.03 -22.55 14.44
C ALA A 119 -183.52 -21.10 14.54
N VAL A 120 -184.42 -20.13 14.78
CA VAL A 120 -184.05 -18.70 14.90
C VAL A 120 -183.14 -18.43 16.08
N LEU A 121 -183.37 -19.08 17.23
CA LEU A 121 -182.49 -18.95 18.40
C LEU A 121 -181.10 -19.56 18.18
N ILE A 122 -181.00 -20.66 17.45
CA ILE A 122 -179.70 -21.27 17.07
C ILE A 122 -178.93 -20.33 16.13
N VAL A 123 -179.60 -19.74 15.13
CA VAL A 123 -178.96 -18.79 14.19
C VAL A 123 -178.49 -17.51 14.91
N LEU A 124 -179.30 -16.95 15.83
CA LEU A 124 -178.89 -15.79 16.63
C LEU A 124 -177.70 -16.11 17.56
N SER A 125 -177.69 -17.29 18.19
CA SER A 125 -176.58 -17.75 19.02
C SER A 125 -175.28 -17.92 18.20
N LEU A 126 -175.37 -18.51 17.00
CA LEU A 126 -174.24 -18.62 16.08
C LEU A 126 -173.73 -17.25 15.59
N CYS A 127 -174.62 -16.31 15.27
CA CYS A 127 -174.23 -14.94 14.90
C CYS A 127 -173.50 -14.22 16.03
N PHE A 128 -173.98 -14.33 17.28
CA PHE A 128 -173.32 -13.70 18.42
C PHE A 128 -171.95 -14.31 18.71
N SER A 129 -171.84 -15.64 18.59
CA SER A 129 -170.58 -16.37 18.74
C SER A 129 -169.55 -15.99 17.66
N LEU A 130 -169.98 -15.90 16.39
CA LEU A 130 -169.13 -15.49 15.28
C LEU A 130 -168.66 -14.03 15.44
N TYR A 131 -169.55 -13.10 15.79
CA TYR A 131 -169.22 -11.69 15.95
C TYR A 131 -168.19 -11.43 17.06
N ALA A 132 -168.34 -12.12 18.20
CA ALA A 132 -167.37 -12.05 19.30
C ALA A 132 -165.99 -12.60 18.89
N VAL A 133 -165.96 -13.69 18.11
CA VAL A 133 -164.72 -14.27 17.58
C VAL A 133 -164.05 -13.34 16.57
N THR A 134 -164.77 -12.78 15.59
CA THR A 134 -164.18 -11.85 14.61
C THR A 134 -163.57 -10.61 15.27
N LYS A 135 -164.25 -10.00 16.25
CA LYS A 135 -163.73 -8.81 16.93
C LYS A 135 -162.55 -9.11 17.86
N GLY A 136 -162.50 -10.32 18.43
CA GLY A 136 -161.34 -10.82 19.17
C GLY A 136 -160.12 -11.11 18.28
N ILE A 137 -160.35 -11.55 17.03
CA ILE A 137 -159.30 -11.80 16.05
C ILE A 137 -158.70 -10.49 15.53
N ASP A 138 -159.49 -9.51 15.08
CA ASP A 138 -158.95 -8.22 14.58
C ASP A 138 -158.10 -7.51 15.65
N SER A 139 -158.54 -7.50 16.91
CA SER A 139 -157.77 -6.92 18.01
C SER A 139 -156.47 -7.68 18.31
N ARG A 140 -156.38 -8.98 17.99
CA ARG A 140 -155.15 -9.75 18.10
C ARG A 140 -154.24 -9.52 16.90
N VAL A 141 -154.76 -9.67 15.69
CA VAL A 141 -154.00 -9.53 14.44
C VAL A 141 -153.42 -8.12 14.30
N SER A 142 -154.17 -7.07 14.64
CA SER A 142 -153.63 -5.70 14.64
C SER A 142 -152.50 -5.53 15.67
N ARG A 143 -152.62 -6.13 16.86
CA ARG A 143 -151.60 -6.06 17.90
C ARG A 143 -150.35 -6.86 17.53
N GLU A 144 -150.53 -8.06 16.98
CA GLU A 144 -149.46 -8.90 16.44
C GLU A 144 -148.77 -8.23 15.24
N THR A 145 -149.50 -7.51 14.38
CA THR A 145 -148.91 -6.76 13.24
C THR A 145 -148.08 -5.56 13.70
N VAL A 146 -148.52 -4.85 14.75
CA VAL A 146 -147.71 -3.77 15.35
C VAL A 146 -146.48 -4.33 16.05
N VAL A 147 -146.61 -5.45 16.77
CA VAL A 147 -145.47 -6.15 17.38
C VAL A 147 -144.47 -6.61 16.31
N LEU A 148 -144.93 -7.27 15.23
CA LEU A 148 -144.06 -7.70 14.13
C LEU A 148 -143.39 -6.54 13.38
N LYS A 149 -144.05 -5.38 13.23
CA LYS A 149 -143.40 -4.19 12.68
C LYS A 149 -142.35 -3.60 13.62
N LEU A 150 -142.59 -3.62 14.93
CA LEU A 150 -141.63 -3.15 15.93
C LEU A 150 -140.45 -4.12 16.04
N GLU A 151 -140.71 -5.43 15.96
CA GLU A 151 -139.72 -6.51 15.94
C GLU A 151 -138.87 -6.47 14.66
N ASN A 152 -139.47 -6.28 13.48
CA ASN A 152 -138.72 -6.06 12.25
C ASN A 152 -137.90 -4.77 12.30
N ALA A 153 -138.44 -3.65 12.78
CA ALA A 153 -137.67 -2.40 12.90
C ALA A 153 -136.51 -2.51 13.92
N PHE A 154 -136.70 -3.31 14.98
CA PHE A 154 -135.66 -3.63 15.95
C PHE A 154 -134.58 -4.55 15.34
N LEU A 155 -134.98 -5.58 14.59
CA LEU A 155 -134.07 -6.46 13.85
C LEU A 155 -133.32 -5.72 12.74
N ASP A 156 -133.97 -4.80 12.01
CA ASP A 156 -133.32 -3.93 11.03
C ASP A 156 -132.31 -2.99 11.72
N GLY A 157 -132.65 -2.48 12.92
CA GLY A 157 -131.71 -1.74 13.77
C GLY A 157 -130.48 -2.58 14.13
N GLN A 158 -130.69 -3.80 14.62
CA GLN A 158 -129.60 -4.74 14.95
C GLN A 158 -128.79 -5.15 13.72
N ASN A 159 -129.42 -5.36 12.56
CA ASN A 159 -128.75 -5.69 11.30
C ASN A 159 -127.88 -4.53 10.81
N ASN A 160 -128.35 -3.28 10.92
CA ASN A 160 -127.57 -2.10 10.57
C ASN A 160 -126.41 -1.87 11.54
N GLU A 161 -126.60 -2.10 12.85
CA GLU A 161 -125.52 -2.04 13.84
C GLU A 161 -124.47 -3.15 13.60
N LEU A 162 -124.92 -4.36 13.26
CA LEU A 162 -124.05 -5.48 12.92
C LEU A 162 -123.27 -5.23 11.62
N LEU A 163 -123.91 -4.64 10.61
CA LEU A 163 -123.27 -4.25 9.36
C LEU A 163 -122.24 -3.14 9.56
N ALA A 164 -122.52 -2.16 10.43
CA ALA A 164 -121.56 -1.13 10.79
C ALA A 164 -120.31 -1.74 11.46
N LYS A 165 -120.49 -2.61 12.46
CA LYS A 165 -119.39 -3.34 13.11
C LYS A 165 -118.64 -4.28 12.17
N TYR A 166 -119.32 -4.85 11.18
CA TYR A 166 -118.70 -5.69 10.16
C TYR A 166 -117.81 -4.88 9.21
N ASN A 167 -118.25 -3.69 8.82
CA ASN A 167 -117.43 -2.78 8.00
C ASN A 167 -116.24 -2.22 8.81
N GLU A 168 -116.47 -1.82 10.08
CA GLU A 168 -115.41 -1.41 11.02
C GLU A 168 -114.33 -2.50 11.17
N LEU A 169 -114.75 -3.76 11.34
CA LEU A 169 -113.84 -4.91 11.39
C LEU A 169 -113.12 -5.18 10.04
N ILE A 170 -113.73 -4.84 8.91
CA ILE A 170 -113.06 -4.91 7.59
C ILE A 170 -111.99 -3.82 7.48
N ASP A 171 -112.28 -2.61 7.94
CA ASP A 171 -111.33 -1.50 7.91
C ASP A 171 -110.13 -1.78 8.85
N GLU A 172 -110.38 -2.25 10.08
CA GLU A 172 -109.34 -2.74 11.00
C GLU A 172 -108.51 -3.90 10.39
N TYR A 173 -109.16 -4.83 9.68
CA TYR A 173 -108.46 -5.93 9.01
C TYR A 173 -107.59 -5.45 7.85
N ASN A 174 -108.06 -4.47 7.07
CA ASN A 174 -107.30 -3.88 5.97
C ASN A 174 -106.09 -3.09 6.48
N GLU A 175 -106.26 -2.30 7.56
CA GLU A 175 -105.17 -1.59 8.25
C GLU A 175 -104.11 -2.58 8.76
N LEU A 176 -104.55 -3.67 9.41
CA LEU A 176 -103.64 -4.72 9.91
C LEU A 176 -102.91 -5.47 8.78
N VAL A 177 -103.51 -5.61 7.60
CA VAL A 177 -102.85 -6.18 6.40
C VAL A 177 -101.83 -5.18 5.83
N GLU A 178 -102.14 -3.89 5.78
CA GLU A 178 -101.19 -2.85 5.33
C GLU A 178 -99.99 -2.74 6.28
N ASP A 179 -100.23 -2.76 7.60
CA ASP A 179 -99.18 -2.84 8.62
C ASP A 179 -98.33 -4.11 8.47
N GLN A 180 -98.94 -5.26 8.20
CA GLN A 180 -98.20 -6.50 7.96
C GLN A 180 -97.33 -6.40 6.69
N GLU A 181 -97.82 -5.79 5.61
CA GLU A 181 -97.02 -5.55 4.41
C GLU A 181 -95.88 -4.54 4.65
N ASN A 182 -96.12 -3.50 5.44
CA ASN A 182 -95.10 -2.50 5.76
C ASN A 182 -94.02 -3.06 6.68
N LEU A 183 -94.40 -3.79 7.74
CA LEU A 183 -93.46 -4.50 8.61
C LEU A 183 -92.63 -5.54 7.84
N LYS A 184 -93.22 -6.19 6.83
CA LYS A 184 -92.48 -7.09 5.93
C LYS A 184 -91.45 -6.32 5.10
N LYS A 185 -91.80 -5.16 4.50
CA LYS A 185 -90.86 -4.32 3.75
C LYS A 185 -89.70 -3.84 4.64
N GLU A 186 -89.99 -3.46 5.89
CA GLU A 186 -88.96 -3.08 6.87
C GLU A 186 -88.04 -4.25 7.21
N TYR A 187 -88.59 -5.45 7.42
CA TYR A 187 -87.80 -6.67 7.67
C TYR A 187 -86.91 -7.03 6.48
N ASP A 188 -87.46 -7.03 5.25
CA ASP A 188 -86.71 -7.32 4.03
C ASP A 188 -85.57 -6.29 3.85
N THR A 189 -85.84 -4.99 4.07
CA THR A 189 -84.85 -3.91 4.04
C THR A 189 -83.77 -4.08 5.13
N LEU A 190 -84.15 -4.47 6.34
CA LEU A 190 -83.22 -4.72 7.44
C LEU A 190 -82.31 -5.93 7.14
N HIS A 191 -82.86 -6.97 6.51
CA HIS A 191 -82.11 -8.15 6.08
C HIS A 191 -81.09 -7.81 4.98
N GLU A 192 -81.48 -7.03 3.98
CA GLU A 192 -80.57 -6.53 2.94
C GLU A 192 -79.43 -5.69 3.54
N ASN A 193 -79.75 -4.74 4.43
CA ASN A 193 -78.76 -3.90 5.12
C ASN A 193 -77.81 -4.74 6.00
N TYR A 194 -78.32 -5.73 6.73
CA TYR A 194 -77.49 -6.63 7.53
C TYR A 194 -76.57 -7.50 6.67
N SER A 195 -77.09 -8.02 5.54
CA SER A 195 -76.30 -8.79 4.58
C SER A 195 -75.17 -7.94 3.97
N ALA A 196 -75.47 -6.71 3.55
CA ALA A 196 -74.49 -5.77 3.02
C ALA A 196 -73.43 -5.38 4.07
N PHE A 197 -73.84 -5.16 5.33
CA PHE A 197 -72.90 -4.91 6.43
C PHE A 197 -71.99 -6.11 6.69
N TYR A 198 -72.52 -7.33 6.67
CA TYR A 198 -71.73 -8.55 6.87
C TYR A 198 -70.71 -8.77 5.73
N GLN A 199 -71.08 -8.53 4.47
CA GLN A 199 -70.13 -8.56 3.35
C GLN A 199 -69.03 -7.50 3.53
N CYS A 200 -69.38 -6.27 3.89
CA CYS A 200 -68.42 -5.20 4.17
C CYS A 200 -67.45 -5.56 5.32
N TYR A 201 -67.91 -6.27 6.34
CA TYR A 201 -67.06 -6.78 7.42
C TYR A 201 -66.07 -7.84 6.93
N VAL A 202 -66.53 -8.79 6.11
CA VAL A 202 -65.67 -9.83 5.52
C VAL A 202 -64.65 -9.23 4.56
N ASP A 203 -65.05 -8.30 3.70
CA ASP A 203 -64.15 -7.58 2.78
C ASP A 203 -63.06 -6.81 3.56
N LEU A 204 -63.43 -6.10 4.62
CA LEU A 204 -62.49 -5.39 5.49
C LEU A 204 -61.54 -6.33 6.22
N GLN A 205 -62.01 -7.51 6.66
CA GLN A 205 -61.14 -8.52 7.26
C GLN A 205 -60.10 -9.04 6.24
N ASN A 206 -60.54 -9.36 5.02
CA ASN A 206 -59.64 -9.79 3.95
C ASN A 206 -58.62 -8.71 3.57
N GLU A 207 -59.03 -7.44 3.52
CA GLU A 207 -58.12 -6.30 3.26
C GLU A 207 -57.07 -6.13 4.38
N LEU A 208 -57.46 -6.30 5.64
CA LEU A 208 -56.55 -6.26 6.79
C LEU A 208 -55.53 -7.43 6.75
N GLU A 209 -55.99 -8.65 6.47
CA GLU A 209 -55.12 -9.83 6.35
C GLU A 209 -54.12 -9.68 5.19
N GLN A 210 -54.55 -9.14 4.04
CA GLN A 210 -53.67 -8.81 2.92
C GLN A 210 -52.65 -7.72 3.29
N GLN A 211 -53.10 -6.64 3.95
CA GLN A 211 -52.21 -5.56 4.39
C GLN A 211 -51.15 -6.05 5.40
N GLU A 212 -51.52 -6.97 6.30
CA GLU A 212 -50.56 -7.60 7.20
C GLU A 212 -49.53 -8.46 6.46
N TRP A 213 -49.95 -9.19 5.42
CA TRP A 213 -49.05 -10.01 4.61
C TRP A 213 -48.09 -9.13 3.79
N ASP A 214 -48.61 -8.13 3.09
CA ASP A 214 -47.81 -7.15 2.34
C ASP A 214 -46.80 -6.45 3.25
N ARG A 215 -47.22 -6.04 4.46
CA ARG A 215 -46.32 -5.46 5.45
C ARG A 215 -45.21 -6.44 5.85
N LYS A 216 -45.54 -7.68 6.23
CA LYS A 216 -44.55 -8.70 6.62
C LYS A 216 -43.54 -8.98 5.50
N GLU A 217 -44.00 -9.03 4.25
CA GLU A 217 -43.14 -9.17 3.07
C GLU A 217 -42.19 -7.97 2.91
N THR A 218 -42.69 -6.73 3.04
CA THR A 218 -41.81 -5.54 3.00
C THR A 218 -40.86 -5.43 4.19
N GLU A 219 -41.26 -5.87 5.39
CA GLU A 219 -40.41 -5.93 6.58
C GLU A 219 -39.28 -6.96 6.39
N ALA A 220 -39.58 -8.13 5.80
CA ALA A 220 -38.58 -9.15 5.45
C ALA A 220 -37.59 -8.65 4.38
N GLN A 221 -38.09 -8.07 3.28
CA GLN A 221 -37.23 -7.47 2.25
C GLN A 221 -36.36 -6.33 2.80
N LEU A 222 -36.85 -5.54 3.75
CA LEU A 222 -36.06 -4.50 4.40
C LEU A 222 -34.94 -5.10 5.27
N ALA A 223 -35.21 -6.21 5.99
CA ALA A 223 -34.20 -6.93 6.77
C ALA A 223 -33.11 -7.55 5.88
N ASP A 224 -33.47 -8.18 4.77
CA ASP A 224 -32.51 -8.73 3.79
C ASP A 224 -31.62 -7.63 3.18
N ASN A 225 -32.22 -6.49 2.80
CA ASN A 225 -31.48 -5.34 2.28
C ASN A 225 -30.54 -4.71 3.33
N GLN A 226 -30.97 -4.66 4.59
CA GLN A 226 -30.14 -4.21 5.71
C GLN A 226 -28.93 -5.14 5.90
N GLN A 227 -29.14 -6.45 5.83
CA GLN A 227 -28.06 -7.44 5.94
C GLN A 227 -27.07 -7.38 4.77
N ASP A 228 -27.53 -7.20 3.52
CA ASP A 228 -26.62 -7.02 2.38
C ASP A 228 -25.81 -5.71 2.51
N LEU A 229 -26.45 -4.63 2.97
CA LEU A 229 -25.77 -3.35 3.20
C LEU A 229 -24.69 -3.46 4.28
N GLU A 230 -24.98 -4.13 5.40
CA GLU A 230 -23.99 -4.42 6.47
C GLU A 230 -22.84 -5.32 5.95
N ALA A 231 -23.15 -6.33 5.13
CA ALA A 231 -22.13 -7.17 4.50
C ALA A 231 -21.26 -6.37 3.51
N LYS A 232 -21.85 -5.45 2.74
CA LYS A 232 -21.12 -4.53 1.84
C LYS A 232 -20.28 -3.52 2.61
N GLU A 233 -20.75 -3.02 3.74
CA GLU A 233 -19.96 -2.15 4.61
C GLU A 233 -18.74 -2.91 5.17
N ALA A 234 -18.93 -4.14 5.67
CA ALA A 234 -17.82 -4.97 6.13
C ALA A 234 -16.79 -5.26 5.01
N GLU A 235 -17.24 -5.55 3.78
CA GLU A 235 -16.37 -5.73 2.60
C GLU A 235 -15.55 -4.46 2.29
N LEU A 236 -16.18 -3.28 2.39
CA LEU A 236 -15.51 -1.99 2.18
C LEU A 236 -14.52 -1.65 3.31
N GLN A 237 -14.87 -1.93 4.58
CA GLN A 237 -13.99 -1.76 5.72
C GLN A 237 -12.75 -2.65 5.61
N GLN A 238 -12.91 -3.92 5.20
CA GLN A 238 -11.78 -4.82 4.93
C GLN A 238 -10.87 -4.26 3.82
N LYS A 239 -11.43 -3.84 2.68
CA LYS A 239 -10.68 -3.25 1.57
C LYS A 239 -9.92 -1.98 1.96
N LEU A 240 -10.48 -1.17 2.87
CA LEU A 240 -9.82 0.01 3.41
C LEU A 240 -8.55 -0.37 4.21
N VAL A 241 -8.64 -1.40 5.07
CA VAL A 241 -7.49 -1.93 5.81
C VAL A 241 -6.43 -2.53 4.88
N GLU A 242 -6.84 -3.28 3.85
CA GLU A 242 -5.93 -3.82 2.83
C GLU A 242 -5.18 -2.71 2.08
N LEU A 243 -5.87 -1.64 1.66
CA LEU A 243 -5.27 -0.47 1.02
C LEU A 243 -4.32 0.29 1.97
N GLN A 244 -4.66 0.43 3.25
CA GLN A 244 -3.82 1.09 4.24
C GLN A 244 -2.52 0.30 4.52
N ASN A 245 -2.61 -1.03 4.54
CA ASN A 245 -1.45 -1.92 4.62
C ASN A 245 -0.57 -1.81 3.36
N ALA A 246 -1.16 -1.79 2.17
CA ALA A 246 -0.44 -1.59 0.91
C ALA A 246 0.25 -0.22 0.84
N GLN A 247 -0.42 0.85 1.29
CA GLN A 247 0.16 2.19 1.40
C GLN A 247 1.39 2.21 2.33
N THR A 248 1.29 1.56 3.49
CA THR A 248 2.39 1.46 4.46
C THR A 248 3.58 0.67 3.88
N SER A 249 3.30 -0.40 3.14
CA SER A 249 4.33 -1.18 2.43
C SER A 249 5.07 -0.34 1.38
N LEU A 250 4.33 0.39 0.53
CA LEU A 250 4.91 1.31 -0.47
C LEU A 250 5.71 2.45 0.18
N GLN A 251 5.26 2.99 1.31
CA GLN A 251 5.99 4.02 2.04
C GLN A 251 7.33 3.51 2.58
N ASN A 252 7.38 2.26 3.06
CA ASN A 252 8.63 1.60 3.45
C ASN A 252 9.56 1.39 2.24
N GLU A 253 9.01 0.97 1.10
CA GLU A 253 9.79 0.79 -0.13
C GLU A 253 10.42 2.12 -0.60
N ILE A 254 9.65 3.21 -0.62
CA ILE A 254 10.14 4.56 -0.93
C ILE A 254 11.29 4.95 0.02
N HIS A 255 11.18 4.63 1.32
CA HIS A 255 12.25 4.90 2.27
C HIS A 255 13.53 4.10 1.96
N THR A 256 13.41 2.81 1.64
CA THR A 256 14.57 1.98 1.25
C THR A 256 15.20 2.43 -0.07
N GLN A 257 14.41 2.82 -1.08
CA GLN A 257 14.93 3.39 -2.32
C GLN A 257 15.70 4.70 -2.06
N GLN A 258 15.24 5.52 -1.11
CA GLN A 258 15.95 6.76 -0.72
C GLN A 258 17.25 6.47 0.06
N GLN A 259 17.29 5.42 0.89
CA GLN A 259 18.53 4.95 1.53
C GLN A 259 19.55 4.48 0.47
N LEU A 260 19.14 3.58 -0.44
CA LEU A 260 19.99 3.08 -1.53
C LEU A 260 20.52 4.20 -2.42
N LYS A 261 19.72 5.24 -2.70
CA LYS A 261 20.15 6.42 -3.45
C LYS A 261 21.26 7.20 -2.74
N ASN A 262 21.18 7.33 -1.41
CA ASN A 262 22.22 7.98 -0.61
C ASN A 262 23.50 7.13 -0.56
N GLU A 263 23.37 5.80 -0.44
CA GLU A 263 24.51 4.88 -0.52
C GLU A 263 25.21 4.94 -1.88
N LEU A 264 24.45 4.98 -2.99
CA LEU A 264 25.00 5.12 -4.34
C LEU A 264 25.76 6.45 -4.49
N ALA A 265 25.21 7.57 -4.03
CA ALA A 265 25.89 8.86 -4.05
C ALA A 265 27.18 8.87 -3.21
N ASN A 266 27.17 8.21 -2.04
CA ASN A 266 28.38 8.02 -1.23
C ASN A 266 29.42 7.17 -1.98
N LEU A 267 29.00 6.07 -2.64
CA LEU A 267 29.87 5.18 -3.39
C LEU A 267 30.48 5.88 -4.62
N GLU A 268 29.71 6.70 -5.33
CA GLU A 268 30.17 7.56 -6.43
C GLU A 268 31.22 8.57 -5.94
N SER A 269 30.98 9.22 -4.80
CA SER A 269 31.95 10.14 -4.19
C SER A 269 33.26 9.43 -3.79
N SER A 270 33.17 8.19 -3.29
CA SER A 270 34.32 7.36 -2.93
C SER A 270 35.09 6.90 -4.17
N SER A 271 34.39 6.49 -5.23
CA SER A 271 35.00 6.14 -6.52
C SER A 271 35.80 7.31 -7.10
N LYS A 272 35.22 8.53 -7.08
CA LYS A 272 35.90 9.73 -7.55
C LYS A 272 37.12 10.11 -6.68
N ALA A 273 37.06 9.87 -5.37
CA ALA A 273 38.20 10.06 -4.49
C ALA A 273 39.34 9.07 -4.78
N LEU A 274 39.01 7.79 -5.05
CA LEU A 274 39.99 6.78 -5.47
C LEU A 274 40.60 7.08 -6.84
N GLU A 275 39.80 7.55 -7.80
CA GLU A 275 40.28 7.95 -9.13
C GLU A 275 41.29 9.11 -9.04
N ASN A 276 41.02 10.12 -8.22
CA ASN A 276 41.99 11.19 -7.92
C ASN A 276 43.28 10.66 -7.27
N GLN A 277 43.19 9.66 -6.37
CA GLN A 277 44.37 9.03 -5.76
C GLN A 277 45.20 8.24 -6.78
N ILE A 278 44.54 7.54 -7.72
CA ILE A 278 45.21 6.83 -8.81
C ILE A 278 45.99 7.82 -9.70
N GLN A 279 45.38 8.94 -10.09
CA GLN A 279 46.06 9.98 -10.87
C GLN A 279 47.28 10.57 -10.13
N GLN A 280 47.18 10.79 -8.83
CA GLN A 280 48.31 11.25 -8.00
C GLN A 280 49.45 10.20 -7.95
N LEU A 281 49.11 8.91 -7.84
CA LEU A 281 50.10 7.83 -7.87
C LEU A 281 50.77 7.67 -9.23
N GLU A 282 50.06 7.87 -10.33
CA GLU A 282 50.65 7.89 -11.69
C GLU A 282 51.61 9.07 -11.88
N GLN A 283 51.25 10.27 -11.42
CA GLN A 283 52.16 11.42 -11.42
C GLN A 283 53.43 11.16 -10.59
N LEU A 284 53.26 10.62 -9.37
CA LEU A 284 54.39 10.28 -8.49
C LEU A 284 55.31 9.23 -9.13
N ARG A 285 54.72 8.24 -9.82
CA ARG A 285 55.45 7.21 -10.56
C ARG A 285 56.24 7.82 -11.72
N SER A 286 55.64 8.71 -12.52
CA SER A 286 56.35 9.38 -13.62
C SER A 286 57.57 10.15 -13.13
N SER A 287 57.40 10.93 -12.04
CA SER A 287 58.50 11.66 -11.41
C SER A 287 59.61 10.74 -10.87
N LEU A 288 59.24 9.57 -10.33
CA LEU A 288 60.22 8.57 -9.87
C LEU A 288 60.99 7.94 -11.05
N GLU A 289 60.33 7.66 -12.18
CA GLU A 289 60.97 7.16 -13.40
C GLU A 289 61.93 8.20 -14.02
N GLU A 290 61.63 9.50 -13.90
CA GLU A 290 62.53 10.60 -14.31
C GLU A 290 63.76 10.74 -13.40
N GLU A 291 63.60 10.77 -12.08
CA GLU A 291 64.72 10.80 -11.14
C GLU A 291 65.59 9.54 -11.25
N GLN A 292 65.01 8.38 -11.59
CA GLN A 292 65.79 7.17 -11.86
C GLN A 292 66.65 7.30 -13.13
N LYS A 293 66.11 7.83 -14.25
CA LYS A 293 66.91 8.13 -15.45
C LYS A 293 68.05 9.11 -15.16
N LYS A 294 67.76 10.17 -14.39
CA LYS A 294 68.74 11.17 -13.96
C LYS A 294 69.85 10.57 -13.09
N LYS A 295 69.50 9.65 -12.18
CA LYS A 295 70.47 8.88 -11.40
C LYS A 295 71.35 7.98 -12.28
N GLU A 296 70.78 7.30 -13.26
CA GLU A 296 71.54 6.47 -14.21
C GLU A 296 72.51 7.30 -15.06
N GLU A 297 72.11 8.51 -15.45
CA GLU A 297 72.98 9.44 -16.18
C GLU A 297 74.12 10.01 -15.31
N LEU A 298 73.81 10.44 -14.08
CA LEU A 298 74.84 10.84 -13.10
C LEU A 298 75.83 9.70 -12.79
N GLN A 299 75.36 8.44 -12.74
CA GLN A 299 76.24 7.29 -12.56
C GLN A 299 77.21 7.13 -13.73
N LYS A 300 76.73 7.22 -14.99
CA LYS A 300 77.61 7.17 -16.18
C LYS A 300 78.66 8.27 -16.16
N GLN A 301 78.28 9.49 -15.78
CA GLN A 301 79.21 10.63 -15.69
C GLN A 301 80.28 10.40 -14.60
N LEU A 302 79.88 9.85 -13.46
CA LEU A 302 80.80 9.48 -12.38
C LEU A 302 81.77 8.37 -12.80
N ASP A 303 81.28 7.35 -13.51
CA ASP A 303 82.09 6.24 -14.02
C ASP A 303 83.11 6.74 -15.06
N GLN A 304 82.68 7.60 -15.99
CA GLN A 304 83.56 8.24 -16.97
C GLN A 304 84.63 9.12 -16.31
N SER A 305 84.25 9.96 -15.35
CA SER A 305 85.18 10.81 -14.59
C SER A 305 86.19 9.96 -13.81
N THR A 306 85.74 8.86 -13.22
CA THR A 306 86.60 7.91 -12.48
C THR A 306 87.59 7.24 -13.43
N GLN A 307 87.14 6.79 -14.60
CA GLN A 307 88.00 6.19 -15.61
C GLN A 307 89.05 7.18 -16.15
N GLN A 308 88.67 8.45 -16.38
CA GLN A 308 89.60 9.51 -16.77
C GLN A 308 90.65 9.80 -15.68
N GLN A 309 90.23 9.93 -14.42
CA GLN A 309 91.17 10.09 -13.30
C GLN A 309 92.12 8.91 -13.17
N GLN A 310 91.64 7.68 -13.37
CA GLN A 310 92.46 6.47 -13.29
C GLN A 310 93.50 6.41 -14.44
N GLN A 311 93.13 6.83 -15.66
CA GLN A 311 94.08 7.00 -16.77
C GLN A 311 95.13 8.07 -16.48
N GLN A 312 94.73 9.23 -15.94
CA GLN A 312 95.66 10.29 -15.54
C GLN A 312 96.64 9.81 -14.46
N LEU A 313 96.16 9.07 -13.46
CA LEU A 313 96.97 8.54 -12.36
C LEU A 313 98.02 7.54 -12.89
N GLU A 314 97.64 6.68 -13.85
CA GLU A 314 98.56 5.75 -14.49
C GLU A 314 99.60 6.47 -15.37
N GLN A 315 99.19 7.53 -16.08
CA GLN A 315 100.12 8.39 -16.83
C GLN A 315 101.11 9.13 -15.91
N LEU A 316 100.64 9.66 -14.77
CA LEU A 316 101.50 10.29 -13.76
C LEU A 316 102.48 9.27 -13.15
N ARG A 317 102.05 8.03 -12.89
CA ARG A 317 102.93 6.95 -12.43
C ARG A 317 104.03 6.63 -13.44
N SER A 318 103.67 6.47 -14.71
CA SER A 318 104.64 6.21 -15.78
C SER A 318 105.67 7.35 -15.90
N SER A 319 105.21 8.61 -15.89
CA SER A 319 106.11 9.77 -15.93
C SER A 319 107.00 9.88 -14.69
N LEU A 320 106.49 9.54 -13.50
CA LEU A 320 107.27 9.49 -12.27
C LEU A 320 108.36 8.40 -12.34
N GLU A 321 108.06 7.23 -12.92
CA GLU A 321 109.03 6.15 -13.11
C GLU A 321 110.13 6.54 -14.12
N GLU A 322 109.80 7.29 -15.18
CA GLU A 322 110.77 7.84 -16.13
C GLU A 322 111.71 8.86 -15.47
N GLU A 323 111.17 9.83 -14.71
CA GLU A 323 112.01 10.79 -13.98
C GLU A 323 112.84 10.11 -12.87
N GLN A 324 112.33 9.04 -12.24
CA GLN A 324 113.10 8.22 -11.30
C GLN A 324 114.30 7.54 -11.99
N LYS A 325 114.10 6.90 -13.15
CA LYS A 325 115.19 6.30 -13.96
C LYS A 325 116.22 7.35 -14.41
N LYS A 326 115.75 8.51 -14.84
CA LYS A 326 116.59 9.65 -15.24
C LYS A 326 117.39 10.23 -14.07
N LYS A 327 116.81 10.27 -12.87
CA LYS A 327 117.50 10.63 -11.62
C LYS A 327 118.58 9.61 -11.25
N GLU A 328 118.31 8.32 -11.34
CA GLU A 328 119.31 7.27 -11.12
C GLU A 328 120.47 7.36 -12.12
N GLU A 329 120.18 7.65 -13.39
CA GLU A 329 121.20 7.87 -14.42
C GLU A 329 122.03 9.13 -14.13
N LEU A 330 121.40 10.24 -13.73
CA LEU A 330 122.13 11.43 -13.27
C LEU A 330 123.01 11.15 -12.04
N GLN A 331 122.55 10.31 -11.10
CA GLN A 331 123.34 9.91 -9.94
C GLN A 331 124.58 9.08 -10.34
N LYS A 332 124.45 8.15 -11.30
CA LYS A 332 125.60 7.41 -11.86
C LYS A 332 126.59 8.36 -12.54
N GLN A 333 126.10 9.29 -13.36
CA GLN A 333 126.94 10.30 -14.02
C GLN A 333 127.65 11.20 -13.01
N PHE A 334 126.97 11.62 -11.94
CA PHE A 334 127.56 12.38 -10.84
C PHE A 334 128.64 11.57 -10.10
N PHE A 335 128.41 10.30 -9.79
CA PHE A 335 129.40 9.42 -9.17
C PHE A 335 130.64 9.21 -10.06
N ASN A 336 130.45 9.06 -11.37
CA ASN A 336 131.54 8.97 -12.34
C ASN A 336 132.34 10.28 -12.41
N LEU A 337 131.68 11.44 -12.38
CA LEU A 337 132.33 12.75 -12.34
C LEU A 337 133.12 12.98 -11.05
N GLU A 338 132.58 12.59 -9.89
CA GLU A 338 133.28 12.69 -8.61
C GLU A 338 134.50 11.75 -8.57
N THR A 339 134.38 10.54 -9.15
CA THR A 339 135.52 9.61 -9.32
C THR A 339 136.59 10.20 -10.23
N MET A 340 136.21 10.79 -11.36
CA MET A 340 137.13 11.46 -12.29
C MET A 340 137.81 12.68 -11.65
N LYS A 341 137.07 13.44 -10.84
CA LYS A 341 137.61 14.55 -10.04
C LYS A 341 138.66 14.05 -9.03
N GLN A 342 138.39 12.98 -8.29
CA GLN A 342 139.36 12.38 -7.36
C GLN A 342 140.62 11.89 -8.09
N GLN A 343 140.48 11.29 -9.29
CA GLN A 343 141.63 10.91 -10.12
C GLN A 343 142.45 12.13 -10.59
N LEU A 344 141.79 13.23 -10.97
CA LEU A 344 142.45 14.48 -11.33
C LEU A 344 143.14 15.14 -10.13
N GLU A 345 142.53 15.12 -8.95
CA GLU A 345 143.14 15.62 -7.70
C GLU A 345 144.38 14.79 -7.33
N GLN A 346 144.34 13.46 -7.48
CA GLN A 346 145.53 12.60 -7.31
C GLN A 346 146.63 12.90 -8.34
N GLN A 347 146.28 13.12 -9.62
CA GLN A 347 147.25 13.51 -10.64
C GLN A 347 147.87 14.89 -10.35
N ILE A 348 147.09 15.84 -9.85
CA ILE A 348 147.61 17.15 -9.43
C ILE A 348 148.58 16.99 -8.26
N GLN A 349 148.22 16.24 -7.21
CA GLN A 349 149.13 15.95 -6.10
C GLN A 349 150.41 15.26 -6.55
N GLN A 350 150.32 14.31 -7.49
CA GLN A 350 151.50 13.67 -8.06
C GLN A 350 152.38 14.68 -8.80
N LEU A 351 151.81 15.51 -9.68
CA LEU A 351 152.54 16.57 -10.40
C LEU A 351 153.14 17.62 -9.46
N GLU A 352 152.48 17.97 -8.36
CA GLU A 352 153.03 18.84 -7.32
C GLU A 352 154.21 18.18 -6.59
N SER A 353 154.14 16.88 -6.32
CA SER A 353 155.24 16.12 -5.72
C SER A 353 156.43 15.97 -6.67
N GLU A 354 156.20 15.70 -7.96
CA GLU A 354 157.22 15.63 -9.01
C GLU A 354 157.87 17.00 -9.24
N SER A 355 157.07 18.07 -9.27
CA SER A 355 157.56 19.46 -9.33
C SER A 355 158.42 19.81 -8.10
N SER A 356 158.02 19.38 -6.91
CA SER A 356 158.80 19.56 -5.67
C SER A 356 160.11 18.76 -5.69
N ALA A 357 160.08 17.53 -6.20
CA ALA A 357 161.27 16.70 -6.39
C ALA A 357 162.22 17.29 -7.44
N LEU A 358 161.70 17.78 -8.57
CA LEU A 358 162.46 18.50 -9.60
C LEU A 358 163.06 19.81 -9.07
N GLN A 359 162.33 20.55 -8.24
CA GLN A 359 162.83 21.75 -7.57
C GLN A 359 163.94 21.42 -6.57
N SER A 360 163.81 20.31 -5.83
CA SER A 360 164.87 19.82 -4.94
C SER A 360 166.11 19.37 -5.72
N HIS A 361 165.94 18.59 -6.79
CA HIS A 361 167.00 18.20 -7.71
C HIS A 361 167.68 19.41 -8.36
N LYS A 362 166.92 20.46 -8.72
CA LYS A 362 167.46 21.72 -9.20
C LYS A 362 168.31 22.43 -8.14
N ASN A 363 167.82 22.53 -6.90
CA ASN A 363 168.59 23.11 -5.79
C ASN A 363 169.87 22.31 -5.50
N GLN A 364 169.82 20.98 -5.62
CA GLN A 364 170.99 20.11 -5.52
C GLN A 364 171.97 20.34 -6.67
N LEU A 365 171.50 20.45 -7.91
CA LEU A 365 172.34 20.75 -9.08
C LEU A 365 172.96 22.16 -9.00
N ASP A 366 172.23 23.15 -8.49
CA ASP A 366 172.77 24.49 -8.21
C ASP A 366 173.80 24.47 -7.06
N SER A 367 173.64 23.57 -6.07
CA SER A 367 174.62 23.33 -5.01
C SER A 367 175.88 22.63 -5.52
N GLU A 368 175.76 21.60 -6.36
CA GLU A 368 176.88 20.96 -7.07
C GLU A 368 177.59 21.96 -7.98
N LYS A 369 176.85 22.80 -8.69
CA LYS A 369 177.40 23.89 -9.51
C LYS A 369 178.17 24.90 -8.66
N GLN A 370 177.68 25.28 -7.48
CA GLN A 370 178.43 26.11 -6.53
C GLN A 370 179.70 25.41 -6.00
N GLN A 371 179.65 24.11 -5.72
CA GLN A 371 180.83 23.32 -5.35
C GLN A 371 181.85 23.21 -6.51
N LEU A 372 181.40 23.00 -7.73
CA LEU A 372 182.25 23.01 -8.93
C LEU A 372 182.85 24.40 -9.15
N GLN A 373 182.09 25.47 -8.90
CA GLN A 373 182.59 26.84 -9.01
C GLN A 373 183.60 27.18 -7.90
N SER A 374 183.45 26.64 -6.68
CA SER A 374 184.42 26.81 -5.59
C SER A 374 185.68 25.96 -5.78
N THR A 375 185.57 24.75 -6.31
CA THR A 375 186.74 23.90 -6.67
C THR A 375 187.48 24.44 -7.90
N LEU A 376 186.78 25.03 -8.88
CA LEU A 376 187.39 25.79 -9.97
C LEU A 376 188.17 26.99 -9.43
N SER A 377 187.59 27.75 -8.50
CA SER A 377 188.25 28.90 -7.86
C SER A 377 189.47 28.47 -7.04
N SER A 378 189.38 27.36 -6.31
CA SER A 378 190.51 26.72 -5.59
C SER A 378 191.63 26.30 -6.55
N SER A 379 191.29 25.72 -7.70
CA SER A 379 192.24 25.29 -8.73
C SER A 379 192.89 26.47 -9.46
N GLN A 380 192.19 27.58 -9.62
CA GLN A 380 192.77 28.83 -10.15
C GLN A 380 193.76 29.46 -9.17
N LEU A 381 193.52 29.38 -7.85
CA LEU A 381 194.47 29.86 -6.85
C LEU A 381 195.75 29.00 -6.77
N SER A 382 195.69 27.68 -7.01
CA SER A 382 196.87 26.82 -7.00
C SER A 382 197.75 26.98 -8.26
N LEU A 383 197.16 27.32 -9.41
CA LEU A 383 197.90 27.66 -10.63
C LEU A 383 198.66 28.99 -10.53
N ALA A 384 198.16 29.96 -9.77
CA ALA A 384 198.79 31.27 -9.63
C ALA A 384 200.10 31.28 -8.83
N SER A 385 200.37 30.27 -7.99
CA SER A 385 201.53 30.24 -7.08
C SER A 385 202.76 29.50 -7.62
N SER A 386 202.67 28.83 -8.77
CA SER A 386 203.75 27.97 -9.31
C SER A 386 204.53 28.60 -10.49
N GLY A 387 204.17 29.82 -10.93
CA GLY A 387 204.63 30.39 -12.20
C GLY A 387 205.85 31.34 -12.19
N SER A 388 206.47 31.66 -11.04
CA SER A 388 207.39 32.81 -10.95
C SER A 388 208.89 32.52 -10.76
N ASN A 389 209.40 31.35 -11.19
CA ASN A 389 210.79 30.94 -10.88
C ASN A 389 211.71 30.60 -12.07
N VAL A 390 211.22 30.45 -13.32
CA VAL A 390 212.07 30.01 -14.46
C VAL A 390 211.71 30.71 -15.79
N THR A 391 211.91 32.03 -15.85
CA THR A 391 212.07 32.79 -17.11
C THR A 391 213.05 33.95 -16.85
N GLU A 392 214.35 33.67 -16.79
CA GLU A 392 215.29 33.77 -17.93
C GLU A 392 215.45 35.22 -18.42
N LYS A 393 216.62 35.87 -18.47
CA LYS A 393 218.04 35.44 -18.55
C LYS A 393 218.46 34.69 -19.83
N ILE A 394 217.53 34.39 -20.74
CA ILE A 394 217.82 34.08 -22.15
C ILE A 394 217.33 35.24 -23.01
N ARG A 395 218.22 36.23 -23.12
CA ARG A 395 218.12 37.31 -24.10
C ARG A 395 218.61 36.79 -25.46
N THR A 396 218.21 37.48 -26.53
CA THR A 396 218.83 37.45 -27.87
C THR A 396 218.92 36.09 -28.58
N VAL A 397 217.95 35.80 -29.45
CA VAL A 397 218.10 35.56 -30.90
C VAL A 397 216.69 35.65 -31.55
N LEU A 398 216.63 36.10 -32.81
CA LEU A 398 215.44 36.24 -33.69
C LEU A 398 214.44 37.37 -33.39
N SER A 399 214.37 38.28 -34.37
CA SER A 399 213.42 39.39 -34.49
C SER A 399 212.75 39.33 -35.88
N LYS A 400 211.54 39.90 -35.98
CA LYS A 400 210.71 40.21 -37.19
C LYS A 400 209.44 39.37 -37.41
N THR A 401 208.55 39.94 -38.23
CA THR A 401 207.21 39.50 -38.72
C THR A 401 206.12 39.45 -37.63
N GLU A 402 205.07 40.31 -37.66
CA GLU A 402 203.85 40.26 -38.52
C GLU A 402 202.97 39.03 -38.19
N GLY A 403 201.64 39.08 -38.10
CA GLY A 403 200.63 40.14 -38.29
C GLY A 403 199.23 39.51 -38.50
N SER A 404 198.14 40.31 -38.56
CA SER A 404 196.73 39.88 -38.85
C SER A 404 196.06 39.00 -37.76
N GLY A 405 194.75 39.05 -37.44
CA GLY A 405 193.51 39.25 -38.24
C GLY A 405 192.73 37.91 -38.21
N ASP A 406 191.39 37.80 -38.21
CA ASP A 406 190.26 38.74 -38.33
C ASP A 406 188.96 38.06 -37.76
N PRO A 407 187.74 38.67 -37.72
CA PRO A 407 186.62 38.24 -36.85
C PRO A 407 185.33 37.80 -37.62
N SER A 408 184.14 38.30 -37.22
CA SER A 408 182.78 38.16 -37.82
C SER A 408 181.97 36.91 -37.38
N LYS A 409 180.88 37.00 -36.59
CA LYS A 409 179.54 37.65 -36.75
C LYS A 409 178.52 36.89 -37.62
N SER A 410 177.25 36.99 -37.17
CA SER A 410 175.98 36.88 -37.95
C SER A 410 175.37 35.46 -38.10
N LYS A 411 174.05 35.24 -38.31
CA LYS A 411 172.83 36.08 -38.19
C LYS A 411 171.54 35.22 -38.37
N LYS A 412 170.49 35.51 -37.58
CA LYS A 412 169.04 35.60 -37.95
C LYS A 412 168.22 34.42 -38.57
N LYS A 413 166.92 34.45 -38.18
CA LYS A 413 165.66 34.06 -38.92
C LYS A 413 165.26 32.57 -39.00
N SER A 414 163.98 32.16 -39.16
CA SER A 414 162.65 32.76 -38.83
C SER A 414 161.44 31.88 -39.31
N LEU A 415 160.22 32.17 -38.80
CA LEU A 415 158.86 32.02 -39.42
C LEU A 415 158.02 30.71 -39.29
N LEU A 416 156.74 30.91 -38.87
CA LEU A 416 155.45 30.36 -39.39
C LEU A 416 155.13 28.84 -39.32
N ALA A 417 153.86 28.35 -39.19
CA ALA A 417 152.52 28.97 -39.06
C ALA A 417 151.41 27.98 -38.56
N LYS A 418 150.25 28.53 -38.11
CA LYS A 418 148.84 28.06 -38.32
C LYS A 418 148.40 26.69 -37.69
N LEU A 419 147.16 26.43 -37.22
CA LEU A 419 145.78 26.88 -37.54
C LEU A 419 144.83 27.04 -36.30
N SER A 420 143.81 27.90 -36.48
CA SER A 420 142.45 28.03 -35.87
C SER A 420 141.80 26.82 -35.15
N GLY A 421 140.80 26.92 -34.25
CA GLY A 421 139.85 27.96 -33.79
C GLY A 421 138.72 27.29 -32.95
N THR A 422 137.51 27.80 -32.64
CA THR A 422 136.82 29.11 -32.82
C THR A 422 135.70 29.33 -31.77
N LEU A 423 135.88 30.30 -30.86
CA LEU A 423 134.93 31.29 -30.27
C LEU A 423 133.37 31.10 -30.33
N GLY A 424 132.67 31.33 -29.20
CA GLY A 424 131.21 31.61 -29.17
C GLY A 424 130.63 32.01 -27.80
N LYS A 425 130.18 33.26 -27.61
CA LYS A 425 129.51 33.80 -26.39
C LYS A 425 128.28 34.65 -26.74
N LYS A 426 127.11 34.41 -26.11
CA LYS A 426 125.95 35.34 -25.86
C LYS A 426 124.77 34.50 -25.27
N LYS A 427 124.02 34.83 -24.20
CA LYS A 427 123.17 36.00 -23.83
C LYS A 427 122.16 36.36 -24.97
N THR A 428 120.84 36.47 -24.79
CA THR A 428 120.06 37.04 -23.66
C THR A 428 118.52 36.84 -23.84
N LYS A 429 117.73 37.12 -22.79
CA LYS A 429 116.27 37.44 -22.73
C LYS A 429 115.27 36.29 -22.93
N LEU A 430 114.14 36.14 -22.20
CA LEU A 430 113.31 36.95 -21.26
C LEU A 430 112.10 37.70 -21.87
N SER A 431 110.93 37.07 -21.71
CA SER A 431 109.54 37.58 -21.70
C SER A 431 108.67 36.41 -21.14
N LYS A 432 107.77 36.50 -20.15
CA LYS A 432 106.61 37.40 -19.89
C LYS A 432 105.65 37.44 -21.10
N SER A 433 104.32 37.40 -20.99
CA SER A 433 103.42 37.44 -19.82
C SER A 433 101.99 36.98 -20.23
N SER A 434 101.26 36.39 -19.27
CA SER A 434 99.81 36.57 -18.93
C SER A 434 98.66 36.57 -19.98
N GLN A 435 97.48 36.19 -19.46
CA GLN A 435 96.10 36.57 -19.86
C GLN A 435 95.45 35.90 -21.09
N GLY A 436 94.35 35.16 -20.84
CA GLY A 436 93.08 35.36 -21.57
C GLY A 436 92.23 36.42 -20.84
N PRO A 437 90.87 36.41 -20.89
CA PRO A 437 89.94 35.66 -21.75
C PRO A 437 88.91 36.57 -22.49
N SER A 438 88.10 36.00 -23.37
CA SER A 438 86.73 36.44 -23.81
C SER A 438 86.11 35.25 -24.58
N GLN A 439 84.84 34.81 -24.47
CA GLN A 439 83.52 35.41 -24.16
C GLN A 439 82.70 35.76 -25.42
N GLU A 440 81.75 34.87 -25.74
CA GLU A 440 80.56 34.94 -26.63
C GLU A 440 79.89 33.55 -26.45
N LEU A 441 78.66 33.33 -25.94
CA LEU A 441 77.49 34.16 -25.62
C LEU A 441 76.56 34.50 -26.80
N GLU A 442 75.59 33.58 -27.01
CA GLU A 442 74.25 33.66 -27.63
C GLU A 442 73.54 32.39 -27.07
N GLU A 443 72.40 32.35 -26.37
CA GLU A 443 71.09 33.05 -26.52
C GLU A 443 70.46 32.76 -27.90
N ASP A 444 69.21 32.31 -28.08
CA ASP A 444 68.14 31.92 -27.13
C ASP A 444 67.10 31.02 -27.88
N ASP A 445 65.81 31.05 -27.48
CA ASP A 445 64.59 30.46 -28.11
C ASP A 445 64.29 28.98 -27.72
N GLU A 446 63.43 28.65 -26.74
CA GLU A 446 61.99 28.93 -26.49
C GLU A 446 60.97 28.03 -27.24
N GLU A 447 59.99 27.56 -26.45
CA GLU A 447 58.64 27.02 -26.75
C GLU A 447 58.44 26.01 -27.91
N TRP A 448 58.04 24.76 -27.57
CA TRP A 448 56.62 24.34 -27.43
C TRP A 448 56.49 22.96 -26.76
#